data_AF-A0A3E5DJS5-F1
#
_entry.id   AF-A0A3E5DJS5-F1
#
_cell.length_a   1.000
_cell.length_b   1.000
_cell.length_c   1.000
_cell.angle_alpha   90.00
_cell.angle_beta   90.00
_cell.angle_gamma   90.00
#
_symmetry.space_group_name_H-M   'P 1'
#
loop_
_entity.id
_entity.type
_entity.pdbx_description
1 polymer ?
#
loop_
_entity_poly.entity_id
_entity_poly.type
_entity_poly.pdbx_seq_one_letter_code
_entity_poly.pdbx_strand_id
1 'polypeptide(L)'
;MPRTRGFGVQSPTAYSFLRKVVNEKGFLRIYCQTHSEISSSYPQDASKQKRLLFRIRTVYPNVVELSASSLLKREDFQQFLWKVSDDTVLVVTDINLDAEYGKVWVRLVTDNRTVLTFNLVDCGIVFFDKTKYKQNFNVNY
;
A
#
# COMPACT_ATOMS: atom_id res chain seq x y z
N MET A 1 26.94 2.23 21.49
CA MET A 1 25.53 2.69 21.39
C MET A 1 24.87 2.00 20.20
N PRO A 2 23.79 1.23 20.37
CA PRO A 2 23.13 0.57 19.24
C PRO A 2 22.23 1.58 18.52
N ARG A 3 22.47 1.80 17.23
CA ARG A 3 21.63 2.62 16.35
C ARG A 3 20.36 1.85 16.01
N THR A 4 19.23 2.23 16.59
CA THR A 4 17.91 1.77 16.14
C THR A 4 17.64 2.30 14.73
N ARG A 5 17.70 1.43 13.72
CA ARG A 5 17.10 1.67 12.39
C ARG A 5 15.58 1.39 12.41
N GLY A 6 14.95 1.55 13.57
CA GLY A 6 13.63 1.02 13.88
C GLY A 6 12.55 2.06 13.60
N PHE A 7 11.73 1.81 12.59
CA PHE A 7 10.47 2.53 12.33
C PHE A 7 9.43 2.40 13.48
N GLY A 8 9.79 1.82 14.63
CA GLY A 8 8.83 1.42 15.68
C GLY A 8 7.91 0.27 15.26
N VAL A 9 8.17 -0.39 14.12
CA VAL A 9 7.30 -1.42 13.54
C VAL A 9 7.60 -2.79 14.17
N GLN A 10 6.64 -3.31 14.93
CA GLN A 10 6.75 -4.64 15.57
C GLN A 10 6.14 -5.78 14.74
N SER A 11 5.35 -5.48 13.70
CA SER A 11 4.80 -6.52 12.81
C SER A 11 5.81 -6.94 11.75
N PRO A 12 6.15 -8.25 11.66
CA PRO A 12 7.03 -8.77 10.62
C PRO A 12 6.51 -8.49 9.21
N THR A 13 5.19 -8.58 9.01
CA THR A 13 4.54 -8.30 7.72
C THR A 13 4.71 -6.84 7.35
N ALA A 14 4.43 -5.91 8.26
CA ALA A 14 4.57 -4.48 8.01
C ALA A 14 6.03 -4.09 7.77
N TYR A 15 6.97 -4.63 8.54
CA TYR A 15 8.39 -4.39 8.33
C TYR A 15 8.87 -4.89 6.97
N SER A 16 8.46 -6.11 6.56
CA SER A 16 8.80 -6.67 5.26
C SER A 16 8.26 -5.82 4.11
N PHE A 17 7.00 -5.38 4.20
CA PHE A 17 6.40 -4.50 3.19
C PHE A 17 7.15 -3.18 3.06
N LEU A 18 7.39 -2.49 4.18
CA LEU A 18 8.10 -1.20 4.19
C LEU A 18 9.50 -1.30 3.62
N ARG A 19 10.22 -2.39 3.94
CA ARG A 19 11.61 -2.57 3.50
C ARG A 19 11.70 -3.00 2.04
N LYS A 20 10.94 -4.03 1.66
CA LYS A 20 11.08 -4.71 0.35
C LYS A 20 10.24 -4.08 -0.76
N VAL A 21 9.22 -3.31 -0.42
CA VAL A 21 8.31 -2.71 -1.40
C VAL A 21 8.41 -1.19 -1.39
N VAL A 22 8.20 -0.55 -0.23
CA VAL A 22 8.14 0.92 -0.14
C VAL A 22 9.52 1.56 -0.28
N ASN A 23 10.47 1.18 0.60
CA ASN A 23 11.80 1.78 0.71
C ASN A 23 12.90 1.04 -0.06
N GLU A 24 12.53 0.12 -0.95
CA GLU A 24 13.49 -0.76 -1.59
C GLU A 24 14.32 -0.01 -2.64
N LYS A 25 15.53 0.41 -2.23
CA LYS A 25 16.48 1.17 -3.05
C LYS A 25 17.12 0.31 -4.16
N GLY A 26 17.04 -1.02 -4.05
CA GLY A 26 17.61 -1.96 -5.02
C GLY A 26 16.59 -2.69 -5.89
N PHE A 27 15.29 -2.37 -5.78
CA PHE A 27 14.22 -3.17 -6.40
C PHE A 27 14.47 -3.41 -7.88
N LEU A 28 14.76 -2.35 -8.62
CA LEU A 28 15.01 -2.42 -10.05
C LEU A 28 16.16 -3.37 -10.38
N ARG A 29 17.29 -3.24 -9.68
CA ARG A 29 18.47 -4.08 -9.91
C ARG A 29 18.15 -5.56 -9.68
N ILE A 30 17.47 -5.89 -8.59
CA ILE A 30 17.08 -7.27 -8.26
C ILE A 30 16.05 -7.79 -9.27
N TYR A 31 15.09 -6.96 -9.65
CA TYR A 31 14.06 -7.27 -10.64
C TYR A 31 14.68 -7.58 -12.01
N CYS A 32 15.54 -6.69 -12.54
CA CYS A 32 16.24 -6.89 -13.81
C CYS A 32 17.13 -8.15 -13.82
N GLN A 33 17.77 -8.48 -12.69
CA GLN A 33 18.59 -9.69 -12.57
C GLN A 33 17.78 -10.99 -12.63
N THR A 34 16.55 -10.96 -12.14
CA THR A 34 15.67 -12.14 -12.05
C THR A 34 14.67 -12.22 -13.19
N HIS A 35 14.43 -11.10 -13.90
CA HIS A 35 13.45 -10.95 -14.98
C HIS A 35 14.07 -10.15 -16.14
N SER A 36 15.17 -10.67 -16.71
CA SER A 36 15.96 -9.98 -17.75
C SER A 36 15.15 -9.54 -18.97
N GLU A 37 14.06 -10.24 -19.29
CA GLU A 37 13.17 -9.91 -20.41
C GLU A 37 12.15 -8.80 -20.10
N ILE A 38 11.81 -8.59 -18.82
CA ILE A 38 10.77 -7.64 -18.36
C ILE A 38 11.40 -6.35 -17.80
N SER A 39 12.73 -6.29 -17.73
CA SER A 39 13.49 -5.09 -17.32
C SER A 39 13.07 -3.83 -18.08
N SER A 40 12.73 -3.94 -19.37
CA SER A 40 12.27 -2.83 -20.21
C SER A 40 10.88 -2.29 -19.81
N SER A 41 10.10 -3.07 -19.07
CA SER A 41 8.75 -2.73 -18.61
C SER A 41 8.75 -1.88 -17.34
N TYR A 42 9.86 -1.86 -16.58
CA TYR A 42 9.90 -1.05 -15.36
C TYR A 42 9.89 0.45 -15.70
N PRO A 43 8.94 1.23 -15.17
CA PRO A 43 8.78 2.63 -15.56
C PRO A 43 9.76 3.52 -14.79
N GLN A 44 11.03 3.57 -15.23
CA GLN A 44 12.10 4.34 -14.57
C GLN A 44 11.80 5.84 -14.49
N ASP A 45 11.29 6.41 -15.59
CA ASP A 45 10.99 7.84 -15.72
C ASP A 45 9.57 8.20 -15.25
N ALA A 46 8.84 7.27 -14.64
CA ALA A 46 7.51 7.55 -14.13
C ALA A 46 7.52 8.13 -12.70
N SER A 47 6.36 8.65 -12.30
CA SER A 47 6.14 9.15 -10.94
C SER A 47 6.47 8.09 -9.89
N LYS A 48 6.84 8.57 -8.70
CA LYS A 48 7.15 7.74 -7.52
C LYS A 48 6.03 6.74 -7.22
N GLN A 49 4.78 7.18 -7.33
CA GLN A 49 3.59 6.35 -7.15
C GLN A 49 3.47 5.23 -8.18
N LYS A 50 3.68 5.52 -9.49
CA LYS A 50 3.65 4.48 -10.54
C LYS A 50 4.72 3.41 -10.31
N ARG A 51 5.92 3.84 -9.90
CA ARG A 51 7.01 2.93 -9.53
C ARG A 51 6.70 2.12 -8.28
N LEU A 52 6.02 2.70 -7.29
CA LEU A 52 5.53 1.97 -6.12
C LEU A 52 4.47 0.93 -6.51
N LEU A 53 3.48 1.32 -7.29
CA LEU A 53 2.41 0.42 -7.75
C LEU A 53 2.98 -0.78 -8.51
N PHE A 54 3.95 -0.55 -9.41
CA PHE A 54 4.65 -1.63 -10.11
C PHE A 54 5.28 -2.64 -9.12
N ARG A 55 5.97 -2.13 -8.08
CA ARG A 55 6.56 -2.97 -7.03
C ARG A 55 5.50 -3.77 -6.27
N ILE A 56 4.40 -3.13 -5.90
CA ILE A 56 3.30 -3.81 -5.19
C ILE A 56 2.73 -4.93 -6.06
N ARG A 57 2.42 -4.66 -7.33
CA ARG A 57 1.88 -5.67 -8.28
C ARG A 57 2.84 -6.81 -8.58
N THR A 58 4.14 -6.57 -8.46
CA THR A 58 5.15 -7.64 -8.63
C THR A 58 5.18 -8.58 -7.41
N VAL A 59 4.89 -8.07 -6.22
CA VAL A 59 4.99 -8.83 -4.96
C VAL A 59 3.67 -9.45 -4.55
N TYR A 60 2.55 -8.79 -4.86
CA TYR A 60 1.21 -9.20 -4.46
C TYR A 60 0.37 -9.50 -5.71
N PRO A 61 -0.25 -10.69 -5.80
CA PRO A 61 -1.03 -11.08 -6.97
C PRO A 61 -2.36 -10.30 -7.09
N ASN A 62 -2.99 -9.97 -5.96
CA ASN A 62 -4.33 -9.39 -5.91
C ASN A 62 -4.30 -7.93 -5.46
N VAL A 63 -3.92 -7.04 -6.38
CA VAL A 63 -3.84 -5.60 -6.13
C VAL A 63 -5.01 -4.88 -6.78
N VAL A 64 -5.74 -4.10 -6.00
CA VAL A 64 -6.81 -3.23 -6.48
C VAL A 64 -6.38 -1.78 -6.28
N GLU A 65 -6.47 -0.97 -7.33
CA GLU A 65 -6.17 0.46 -7.27
C GLU A 65 -7.46 1.25 -7.47
N LEU A 66 -7.77 2.15 -6.54
CA LEU A 66 -8.95 3.01 -6.59
C LEU A 66 -8.58 4.43 -6.18
N SER A 67 -9.26 5.42 -6.76
CA SER A 67 -9.21 6.78 -6.22
C SER A 67 -10.09 6.88 -4.99
N ALA A 68 -9.71 7.72 -4.03
CA ALA A 68 -10.56 8.03 -2.88
C ALA A 68 -11.96 8.51 -3.30
N SER A 69 -12.06 9.17 -4.45
CA SER A 69 -13.34 9.60 -5.05
C SER A 69 -14.32 8.44 -5.27
N SER A 70 -13.83 7.26 -5.66
CA SER A 70 -14.64 6.05 -5.90
C SER A 70 -15.21 5.45 -4.61
N LEU A 71 -14.72 5.86 -3.45
CA LEU A 71 -15.09 5.34 -2.13
C LEU A 71 -15.76 6.41 -1.24
N LEU A 72 -16.13 7.56 -1.81
CA LEU A 72 -16.79 8.66 -1.10
C LEU A 72 -18.15 8.25 -0.55
N LYS A 73 -18.99 7.64 -1.40
CA LYS A 73 -20.34 7.21 -1.05
C LYS A 73 -20.25 5.97 -0.18
N ARG A 74 -21.08 5.95 0.88
CA ARG A 74 -21.11 4.83 1.82
C ARG A 74 -21.51 3.51 1.17
N GLU A 75 -22.45 3.54 0.22
CA GLU A 75 -22.90 2.36 -0.53
C GLU A 75 -21.72 1.72 -1.29
N ASP A 76 -21.03 2.49 -2.13
CA ASP A 76 -19.88 2.02 -2.91
C ASP A 76 -18.76 1.49 -1.99
N PHE A 77 -18.50 2.19 -0.88
CA PHE A 77 -17.55 1.77 0.14
C PHE A 77 -17.91 0.42 0.76
N GLN A 78 -19.17 0.24 1.16
CA GLN A 78 -19.64 -1.00 1.79
C GLN A 78 -19.65 -2.17 0.81
N GLN A 79 -20.14 -1.93 -0.42
CA GLN A 79 -20.15 -2.93 -1.48
C GLN A 79 -18.74 -3.40 -1.85
N PHE A 80 -17.79 -2.47 -1.94
CA PHE A 80 -16.38 -2.81 -2.16
C PHE A 80 -15.85 -3.70 -1.04
N LEU A 81 -16.01 -3.29 0.22
CA LEU A 81 -15.50 -4.03 1.36
C LEU A 81 -16.22 -5.36 1.65
N TRP A 82 -17.40 -5.60 1.06
CA TRP A 82 -18.05 -6.92 1.11
C TRP A 82 -17.49 -7.90 0.08
N LYS A 83 -16.93 -7.40 -1.03
CA LYS A 83 -16.36 -8.22 -2.10
C LYS A 83 -14.87 -8.50 -1.91
N VAL A 84 -14.22 -7.76 -1.01
CA VAL A 84 -12.76 -7.86 -0.81
C VAL A 84 -12.39 -9.18 -0.13
N SER A 85 -11.35 -9.83 -0.64
CA SER A 85 -10.75 -11.02 -0.02
C SER A 85 -9.61 -10.65 0.93
N ASP A 86 -9.27 -11.55 1.84
CA ASP A 86 -8.23 -11.33 2.86
C ASP A 86 -6.82 -11.15 2.25
N ASP A 87 -6.58 -11.66 1.03
CA ASP A 87 -5.30 -11.52 0.31
C ASP A 87 -5.24 -10.31 -0.62
N THR A 88 -6.31 -9.51 -0.70
CA THR A 88 -6.32 -8.27 -1.48
C THR A 88 -5.42 -7.21 -0.86
N VAL A 89 -4.69 -6.48 -1.71
CA VAL A 89 -3.99 -5.25 -1.35
C VAL A 89 -4.65 -4.08 -2.08
N LEU A 90 -5.24 -3.17 -1.32
CA LEU A 90 -5.86 -1.97 -1.88
C LEU A 90 -4.86 -0.81 -1.87
N VAL A 91 -4.71 -0.15 -3.01
CA VAL A 91 -4.00 1.11 -3.19
C VAL A 91 -5.05 2.19 -3.40
N VAL A 92 -5.15 3.14 -2.47
CA VAL A 92 -6.05 4.29 -2.55
C VAL A 92 -5.28 5.53 -2.91
N THR A 93 -5.56 6.11 -4.07
CA THR A 93 -4.94 7.34 -4.52
C THR A 93 -5.67 8.56 -3.96
N ASP A 94 -4.99 9.71 -3.98
CA ASP A 94 -5.60 11.03 -3.72
C ASP A 94 -6.07 11.27 -2.27
N ILE A 95 -5.64 10.42 -1.33
CA ILE A 95 -6.15 10.43 0.06
C ILE A 95 -5.94 11.76 0.81
N ASN A 96 -5.00 12.60 0.37
CA ASN A 96 -4.71 13.92 0.95
C ASN A 96 -4.94 15.09 -0.02
N LEU A 97 -5.57 14.85 -1.19
CA LEU A 97 -5.88 15.94 -2.13
C LEU A 97 -7.09 16.78 -1.68
N ASP A 98 -8.02 16.19 -0.94
CA ASP A 98 -9.26 16.83 -0.51
C ASP A 98 -9.68 16.38 0.91
N ALA A 99 -10.37 17.25 1.65
CA ALA A 99 -10.84 16.94 3.00
C ALA A 99 -11.83 15.75 3.03
N GLU A 100 -12.66 15.57 2.01
CA GLU A 100 -13.56 14.42 1.87
C GLU A 100 -12.78 13.13 1.60
N TYR A 101 -11.69 13.21 0.82
CA TYR A 101 -10.80 12.06 0.60
C TYR A 101 -10.06 11.66 1.88
N GLY A 102 -9.68 12.65 2.69
CA GLY A 102 -9.19 12.40 4.05
C GLY A 102 -10.20 11.64 4.91
N LYS A 103 -11.50 11.95 4.80
CA LYS A 103 -12.56 11.20 5.49
C LYS A 103 -12.66 9.75 4.99
N VAL A 104 -12.47 9.50 3.70
CA VAL A 104 -12.42 8.13 3.15
C VAL A 104 -11.26 7.35 3.77
N TRP A 105 -10.07 7.97 3.84
CA TRP A 105 -8.91 7.34 4.48
C TRP A 105 -9.17 7.03 5.95
N VAL A 106 -9.71 7.98 6.72
CA VAL A 106 -10.06 7.75 8.13
C VAL A 106 -11.06 6.59 8.26
N ARG A 107 -12.08 6.51 7.40
CA ARG A 107 -13.04 5.38 7.40
C ARG A 107 -12.32 4.05 7.19
N LEU A 108 -11.44 3.95 6.18
CA LEU A 108 -10.65 2.74 5.93
C LEU A 108 -9.82 2.35 7.15
N VAL A 109 -9.09 3.30 7.75
CA VAL A 109 -8.26 3.07 8.94
C VAL A 109 -9.11 2.58 10.13
N THR A 110 -10.33 3.08 10.29
CA THR A 110 -11.21 2.70 11.41
C THR A 110 -11.98 1.39 11.18
N ASP A 111 -12.25 0.99 9.94
CA ASP A 111 -13.10 -0.19 9.63
C ASP A 111 -12.46 -1.50 10.12
N ASN A 112 -13.22 -2.34 10.82
CA ASN A 112 -12.68 -3.57 11.42
C ASN A 112 -12.26 -4.64 10.39
N ARG A 113 -12.65 -4.50 9.12
CA ARG A 113 -12.20 -5.39 8.04
C ARG A 113 -10.80 -5.04 7.56
N THR A 114 -10.32 -3.82 7.80
CA THR A 114 -8.95 -3.44 7.46
C THR A 114 -8.01 -3.82 8.59
N VAL A 115 -6.86 -4.36 8.23
CA VAL A 115 -5.91 -4.90 9.19
C VAL A 115 -4.62 -4.09 9.19
N LEU A 116 -3.93 -3.95 8.08
CA LEU A 116 -2.73 -3.09 8.01
C LEU A 116 -2.98 -1.92 7.09
N THR A 117 -2.67 -0.71 7.56
CA THR A 117 -2.75 0.49 6.72
C THR A 117 -1.44 1.26 6.72
N PHE A 118 -1.06 1.79 5.56
CA PHE A 118 0.12 2.64 5.38
C PHE A 118 -0.30 3.93 4.69
N ASN A 119 -0.23 5.04 5.40
CA ASN A 119 -0.38 6.37 4.82
C ASN A 119 0.97 6.81 4.28
N LEU A 120 1.07 6.92 2.96
CA LEU A 120 2.29 7.29 2.26
C LEU A 120 2.27 8.75 1.79
N VAL A 121 1.37 9.59 2.31
CA VAL A 121 1.15 10.99 1.90
C VAL A 121 0.44 11.13 0.56
N ASP A 122 0.95 10.57 -0.53
CA ASP A 122 0.32 10.65 -1.85
C ASP A 122 -0.77 9.58 -2.06
N CYS A 123 -0.58 8.42 -1.45
CA CYS A 123 -1.51 7.29 -1.51
C CYS A 123 -1.55 6.52 -0.18
N GLY A 124 -2.62 5.75 0.01
CA GLY A 124 -2.82 4.87 1.14
C GLY A 124 -2.79 3.41 0.70
N ILE A 125 -2.11 2.54 1.45
CA ILE A 125 -2.10 1.10 1.20
C ILE A 125 -2.88 0.40 2.31
N VAL A 126 -3.75 -0.54 1.95
CA VAL A 126 -4.60 -1.28 2.89
C VAL A 126 -4.49 -2.79 2.62
N PHE A 127 -4.29 -3.55 3.68
CA PHE A 127 -4.33 -5.02 3.69
C PHE A 127 -5.52 -5.51 4.52
N PHE A 128 -6.10 -6.62 4.08
CA PHE A 128 -7.29 -7.23 4.69
C PHE A 128 -7.01 -8.58 5.37
N ASP A 129 -5.75 -9.01 5.45
CA ASP A 129 -5.34 -10.30 6.03
C ASP A 129 -5.65 -10.38 7.53
N LYS A 130 -6.77 -11.03 7.86
CA LYS A 130 -7.29 -11.16 9.24
C LYS A 130 -6.45 -12.07 10.13
N THR A 131 -5.44 -12.75 9.60
CA THR A 131 -4.45 -13.48 10.42
C THR A 131 -3.49 -12.53 11.14
N LYS A 132 -3.48 -11.24 10.77
CA LYS A 132 -2.63 -10.21 11.37
C LYS A 132 -3.41 -9.34 12.35
N TYR A 133 -2.69 -8.66 13.23
CA TYR A 133 -3.26 -7.67 14.12
C TYR A 133 -3.41 -6.32 13.43
N LYS A 134 -4.48 -5.61 13.79
CA LYS A 134 -4.77 -4.30 13.23
C LYS A 134 -3.69 -3.28 13.61
N GLN A 135 -3.06 -2.65 12.62
CA GLN A 135 -2.02 -1.63 12.80
C GLN A 135 -2.02 -0.61 11.67
N ASN A 136 -1.73 0.64 12.00
CA ASN A 136 -1.76 1.77 11.07
C ASN A 136 -0.42 2.51 11.13
N PHE A 137 0.18 2.79 9.98
CA PHE A 137 1.50 3.39 9.88
C PHE A 137 1.44 4.67 9.04
N ASN A 138 2.07 5.75 9.53
CA ASN A 138 2.36 6.94 8.73
C ASN A 138 3.81 6.86 8.26
N VAL A 139 4.04 6.91 6.96
CA VAL A 139 5.34 6.64 6.35
C VAL A 139 5.74 7.80 5.46
N ASN A 140 6.88 8.41 5.78
CA ASN A 140 7.58 9.28 4.86
C ASN A 140 8.52 8.40 4.04
N TYR A 141 8.18 8.16 2.79
CA TYR A 141 8.99 7.38 1.85
C TYR A 141 9.49 8.29 0.74
#